data_AF-A0A1F9PM11-F1
#
_entry.id   AF-A0A1F9PM11-F1
#
_cell.length_a   1.000
_cell.length_b   1.000
_cell.length_c   1.000
_cell.angle_alpha   90.00
_cell.angle_beta   90.00
_cell.angle_gamma   90.00
#
_symmetry.space_group_name_H-M   'P 1'
#
loop_
_entity.id
_entity.type
_entity.pdbx_description
1 polymer ?
#
loop_
_entity_poly.entity_id
_entity_poly.type
_entity_poly.pdbx_seq_one_letter_code
_entity_poly.pdbx_strand_id
1 'polypeptide(L)' 'MFGLGTMELVIILVIVLVIFGAGKLPQVGSALGKGIRNFKDGMKDGEADVKTEVKMEKPIEVEKKKDV' A
#
# COMPACT_ATOMS: atom_id res chain seq x y z
N MET A 1 32.24 13.22 -10.79
CA MET A 1 30.80 13.49 -10.63
C MET A 1 30.40 13.07 -9.24
N PHE A 2 29.92 14.02 -8.43
CA PHE A 2 29.72 13.91 -6.98
C PHE A 2 28.46 13.09 -6.69
N GLY A 3 28.56 11.77 -6.76
CA GLY A 3 27.52 10.88 -6.27
C GLY A 3 27.58 10.89 -4.75
N LEU A 4 26.51 11.32 -4.09
CA LEU A 4 26.38 11.15 -2.65
C LEU A 4 26.50 9.66 -2.35
N GLY A 5 27.65 9.27 -1.81
CA GLY A 5 27.89 7.91 -1.40
C GLY A 5 27.03 7.54 -0.20
N THR A 6 26.97 6.24 0.08
CA THR A 6 26.31 5.74 1.29
C THR A 6 26.88 6.40 2.55
N MET A 7 28.18 6.72 2.56
CA MET A 7 28.86 7.37 3.68
C MET A 7 28.37 8.80 3.91
N GLU A 8 28.24 9.60 2.85
CA GLU A 8 27.74 10.97 2.92
C GLU A 8 26.28 11.01 3.39
N LEU A 9 25.44 10.09 2.91
CA LEU A 9 24.05 9.98 3.38
C LEU A 9 23.97 9.63 4.86
N VAL A 10 24.84 8.76 5.38
CA VAL A 10 24.89 8.43 6.81
C VAL A 10 25.30 9.66 7.64
N ILE A 11 26.28 10.45 7.18
CA ILE A 11 26.68 11.69 7.87
C ILE A 11 25.52 12.68 7.94
N ILE A 12 24.81 12.89 6.82
CA ILE A 12 23.63 13.77 6.77
C ILE A 12 22.55 13.24 7.72
N LEU A 13 22.30 11.93 7.72
CA LEU A 13 21.34 11.30 8.62
C LEU A 13 21.69 11.56 10.09
N VAL A 14 22.96 11.44 10.48
CA VAL A 14 23.43 11.73 11.84
C VAL A 14 23.17 13.19 12.20
N ILE A 15 23.48 14.15 11.32
CA ILE A 15 23.22 15.57 11.56
C ILE A 15 21.71 15.83 11.78
N VAL A 16 20.86 15.24 10.93
CA VAL A 16 19.40 15.34 11.06
C VAL A 16 18.95 14.73 12.40
N LEU A 17 19.49 13.58 12.79
CA LEU A 17 19.17 12.94 14.07
C LEU A 17 19.63 13.77 15.28
N VAL A 18 20.72 14.54 15.17
CA VAL A 18 21.15 15.46 16.23
C VAL A 18 20.20 16.65 16.36
N ILE A 19 19.77 17.24 15.24
CA ILE A 19 18.86 18.40 15.24
C ILE A 19 17.46 18.01 15.70
N PHE A 20 16.90 16.94 15.14
CA PHE A 20 15.53 16.51 15.41
C PHE A 20 15.42 15.52 16.57
N GLY A 21 16.49 14.83 16.94
CA GLY A 21 16.50 13.75 17.91
C GLY A 21 16.11 12.40 17.29
N ALA A 22 16.72 11.31 17.79
CA ALA A 22 16.48 9.95 17.30
C ALA A 22 15.03 9.45 17.45
N GLY A 23 14.26 10.03 18.38
CA GLY A 23 12.85 9.67 18.60
C GLY A 23 11.86 10.34 17.63
N LYS A 24 12.20 11.49 17.03
CA LYS A 24 11.27 12.24 16.18
C LYS A 24 11.12 11.64 14.78
N LEU A 25 12.21 11.14 14.21
CA LEU A 25 12.21 10.48 12.90
C LEU A 25 11.22 9.29 12.81
N PRO A 26 11.25 8.30 13.73
CA PRO A 26 10.30 7.18 13.69
C PRO A 26 8.87 7.62 14.03
N GLN A 27 8.69 8.66 14.85
CA GLN A 27 7.36 9.21 15.15
C GLN A 27 6.71 9.81 13.90
N VAL A 28 7.45 10.64 13.15
CA VAL A 28 6.99 11.23 11.89
C VAL A 28 6.81 10.15 10.81
N GLY A 29 7.77 9.23 10.66
CA GLY A 29 7.68 8.12 9.73
C GLY A 29 6.47 7.21 9.99
N SER A 30 6.14 6.96 11.26
CA SER A 30 4.96 6.16 11.62
C SER A 30 3.65 6.87 11.27
N ALA A 31 3.57 8.18 11.48
CA ALA A 31 2.39 8.97 11.11
C ALA A 31 2.20 9.03 9.58
N LEU A 32 3.28 9.32 8.84
CA LEU A 32 3.27 9.31 7.38
C LEU A 32 2.95 7.93 6.82
N GLY A 33 3.54 6.87 7.38
CA GLY A 33 3.30 5.49 6.94
C GLY A 33 1.85 5.06 7.11
N LYS A 34 1.21 5.43 8.23
CA LYS A 34 -0.23 5.23 8.43
C LYS A 34 -1.06 5.99 7.40
N GLY A 35 -0.71 7.26 7.13
CA GLY A 35 -1.38 8.07 6.11
C GLY A 35 -1.29 7.46 4.71
N ILE A 36 -0.09 7.05 4.29
CA ILE A 36 0.15 6.39 2.99
C ILE A 36 -0.61 5.06 2.91
N ARG A 37 -0.63 4.28 3.99
CA ARG A 37 -1.36 3.00 4.01
C ARG A 37 -2.86 3.20 3.87
N ASN A 38 -3.45 4.10 4.65
CA ASN A 38 -4.87 4.43 4.56
C ASN A 38 -5.24 5.01 3.19
N PHE A 39 -4.35 5.83 2.61
CA PHE A 39 -4.52 6.35 1.26
C PHE A 39 -4.52 5.24 0.21
N LYS A 40 -3.56 4.30 0.28
CA LYS A 40 -3.50 3.14 -0.61
C LYS A 40 -4.72 2.24 -0.47
N ASP A 41 -5.14 1.99 0.76
CA ASP A 41 -6.29 1.10 1.03
C ASP A 41 -7.59 1.74 0.52
N GLY A 42 -7.79 3.05 0.71
CA GLY A 42 -8.93 3.78 0.14
C GLY A 42 -8.93 3.85 -1.40
N MET A 43 -7.75 3.94 -2.04
CA MET A 43 -7.67 3.84 -3.51
C MET A 43 -8.06 2.44 -4.00
N LYS A 44 -7.62 1.38 -3.30
CA LYS A 44 -7.94 -0.01 -3.65
C LYS A 44 -9.42 -0.33 -3.51
N ASP A 45 -10.07 0.17 -2.46
CA ASP A 45 -11.51 -0.02 -2.28
C ASP A 45 -12.29 0.69 -3.39
N GLY A 46 -11.88 1.90 -3.79
CA GLY A 46 -12.45 2.60 -4.95
C GLY A 46 -12.22 1.89 -6.29
N GLU A 47 -11.10 1.18 -6.46
CA GLU A 47 -10.84 0.33 -7.62
C GLU A 47 -11.62 -1.02 -7.57
N ALA A 48 -11.90 -1.54 -6.37
CA ALA A 48 -12.63 -2.78 -6.16
C ALA A 48 -14.15 -2.64 -6.31
N ASP A 49 -14.71 -1.47 -6.00
CA ASP A 49 -16.11 -1.13 -6.28
C ASP A 49 -16.42 -1.20 -7.79
N VAL A 50 -15.46 -0.84 -8.65
CA VAL A 50 -15.61 -0.98 -10.12
C VAL A 50 -15.52 -2.44 -10.58
N LYS A 51 -14.96 -3.34 -9.77
CA LYS A 51 -14.69 -4.74 -10.16
C LYS A 51 -15.66 -5.77 -9.59
N THR A 52 -16.58 -5.35 -8.71
CA THR A 52 -17.48 -6.27 -7.98
C THR A 52 -18.85 -6.46 -8.65
N GLU A 53 -19.18 -5.70 -9.70
CA GLU A 53 -20.40 -5.89 -10.49
C GLU A 53 -20.26 -6.93 -11.63
N VAL A 54 -19.39 -7.94 -11.54
CA VAL A 54 -19.40 -9.08 -12.49
C VAL A 54 -19.06 -10.39 -11.79
N LYS A 55 -19.80 -10.76 -10.74
CA LYS A 55 -19.76 -12.15 -10.26
C LYS A 55 -20.98 -12.57 -9.44
N MET A 56 -22.18 -12.50 -10.01
CA MET A 56 -23.32 -13.24 -9.46
C MET A 56 -24.49 -13.35 -10.46
N GLU A 57 -24.29 -14.05 -11.57
CA GLU A 57 -25.40 -14.77 -12.21
C GLU A 57 -25.12 -16.27 -12.08
N LYS A 58 -25.94 -16.93 -11.26
CA LYS A 58 -25.99 -18.37 -11.11
C LYS A 58 -26.68 -18.94 -12.34
N PRO A 59 -26.10 -19.88 -13.11
CA PRO A 59 -26.90 -20.70 -14.01
C PRO A 59 -27.67 -21.72 -13.17
N ILE A 60 -28.97 -21.48 -13.00
CA ILE A 60 -29.95 -22.50 -12.61
C ILE A 60 -30.45 -23.15 -13.91
N GLU A 61 -30.41 -24.49 -13.92
CA GLU A 61 -31.10 -25.45 -14.80
C GLU A 61 -30.89 -25.41 -16.33
N VAL A 62 -30.38 -26.52 -16.89
CA VAL A 62 -31.24 -27.51 -17.58
C VAL A 62 -30.65 -28.92 -17.39
N GLU A 63 -31.33 -29.70 -16.56
CA GLU A 63 -31.23 -31.15 -16.47
C GLU A 63 -31.69 -31.78 -17.79
N LYS A 64 -30.76 -32.21 -18.65
CA LYS A 64 -31.09 -33.13 -19.75
C LYS A 64 -30.95 -34.56 -19.22
N LYS A 65 -32.08 -35.11 -18.76
CA LYS A 65 -32.25 -36.57 -18.68
C LYS A 65 -31.93 -37.17 -20.03
N LYS A 66 -31.00 -38.12 -19.99
CA LYS A 66 -30.54 -38.94 -21.10
C LYS A 66 -30.69 -40.37 -20.60
N ASP A 67 -31.87 -40.95 -20.73
CA ASP A 67 -32.12 -42.38 -20.54
C ASP A 67 -33.37 -42.75 -21.37
N VAL A 68 -33.16 -43.41 -22.52
CA VAL A 68 -33.63 -44.78 -22.85
C VAL A 68 -35.09 -44.83 -23.31
#